data_AF-A0A969Y8R6-F1
#
_entry.id   AF-A0A969Y8R6-F1
#
_cell.length_a   1.000
_cell.length_b   1.000
_cell.length_c   1.000
_cell.angle_alpha   90.00
_cell.angle_beta   90.00
_cell.angle_gamma   90.00
#
_symmetry.space_group_name_H-M   'P 1'
#
loop_
_entity.id
_entity.type
_entity.pdbx_description
1 polymer ?
#
loop_
_entity_poly.entity_id
_entity_poly.type
_entity_poly.pdbx_seq_one_letter_code
_entity_poly.pdbx_strand_id
1 'polypeptide(L)'
;MSADDLSKLRQQLRRAHDAAGRILQHLLRCQPMTPGSFYLQKRRCGKPNCRCAQGQLHAAWVITRSQDGATRTFMVPAQERARLRQLTWEYRRYHRARALLAKRYGQILALADQLAQRRMVPWPTKPR
;
A
#
# COMPACT_ATOMS: atom_id res chain seq x y z
N MET A 1 20.74 33.95 3.84
CA MET A 1 19.97 32.73 4.18
C MET A 1 19.26 32.99 5.49
N SER A 2 17.93 32.90 5.55
CA SER A 2 17.20 33.25 6.77
C SER A 2 17.28 32.10 7.79
N ALA A 3 17.49 32.40 9.07
CA ALA A 3 17.42 31.41 10.15
C ALA A 3 16.01 30.75 10.22
N ASP A 4 15.00 31.43 9.71
CA ASP A 4 13.61 30.97 9.63
C ASP A 4 13.45 29.78 8.66
N ASP A 5 14.19 29.76 7.54
CA ASP A 5 14.15 28.66 6.56
C ASP A 5 14.70 27.34 7.12
N LEU A 6 15.75 27.40 7.95
CA LEU A 6 16.30 26.23 8.65
C LEU A 6 15.35 25.75 9.75
N SER A 7 14.69 26.66 10.45
CA SER A 7 13.66 26.32 11.44
C SER A 7 12.50 25.56 10.80
N LYS A 8 11.99 26.05 9.67
CA LYS A 8 10.91 25.41 8.90
C LYS A 8 11.27 24.01 8.43
N LEU A 9 12.46 23.79 7.88
CA LEU A 9 12.93 22.46 7.47
C LEU A 9 13.00 21.48 8.65
N ARG A 10 13.53 21.90 9.80
CA ARG A 10 13.59 21.05 11.01
C ARG A 10 12.18 20.64 11.46
N GLN A 11 11.24 21.58 11.48
CA GLN A 11 9.85 21.29 11.83
C GLN A 11 9.20 20.32 10.83
N GLN A 12 9.42 20.51 9.53
CA GLN A 12 8.92 19.60 8.49
C GLN A 12 9.48 18.19 8.64
N LEU A 13 10.79 18.07 8.90
CA LEU A 13 11.45 16.78 9.13
C LEU A 13 10.85 16.05 10.33
N ARG A 14 10.66 16.76 11.47
CA ARG A 14 10.00 16.18 12.66
C ARG A 14 8.58 15.72 12.35
N ARG A 15 7.76 16.57 11.73
CA ARG A 15 6.37 16.21 11.36
C ARG A 15 6.31 15.00 10.43
N ALA A 16 7.24 14.90 9.48
CA ALA A 16 7.32 13.77 8.56
C ALA A 16 7.67 12.47 9.31
N HIS A 17 8.58 12.53 10.27
CA HIS A 17 8.91 11.40 11.16
C HIS A 17 7.71 10.96 12.01
N ASP A 18 7.01 11.90 12.65
CA ASP A 18 5.85 11.58 13.49
C ASP A 18 4.70 10.98 12.68
N ALA A 19 4.53 11.42 11.42
CA ALA A 19 3.61 10.80 10.47
C ALA A 19 4.03 9.36 10.09
N ALA A 20 5.33 9.09 9.94
CA ALA A 20 5.84 7.74 9.69
C ALA A 20 5.54 6.80 10.88
N GLY A 21 5.71 7.28 12.12
CA GLY A 21 5.37 6.51 13.33
C GLY A 21 3.90 6.07 13.36
N ARG A 22 2.97 6.92 12.96
CA ARG A 22 1.54 6.56 12.84
C ARG A 22 1.28 5.47 11.78
N ILE A 23 2.01 5.49 10.66
CA ILE A 23 1.89 4.44 9.64
C ILE A 23 2.45 3.11 10.18
N LEU A 24 3.56 3.17 10.92
CA LEU A 24 4.17 2.00 11.54
C LEU A 24 3.20 1.30 12.50
N GLN A 25 2.42 2.05 13.28
CA GLN A 25 1.38 1.48 14.17
C GLN A 25 0.39 0.58 13.43
N HIS A 26 0.03 0.92 12.19
CA HIS A 26 -0.80 0.02 11.39
C HIS A 26 -0.06 -1.29 11.11
N LEU A 27 1.21 -1.25 10.68
CA LEU A 27 1.98 -2.44 10.33
C LEU A 27 2.20 -3.40 11.49
N LEU A 28 2.23 -2.90 12.73
CA LEU A 28 2.43 -3.71 13.94
C LEU A 28 1.22 -4.55 14.37
N ARG A 29 0.10 -4.45 13.64
CA ARG A 29 -1.09 -5.26 13.87
C ARG A 29 -0.86 -6.75 13.59
N CYS A 30 -1.36 -7.62 14.46
CA CYS A 30 -1.14 -9.08 14.40
C CYS A 30 -2.30 -9.89 13.79
N GLN A 31 -3.32 -9.24 13.21
CA GLN A 31 -4.41 -9.96 12.57
C GLN A 31 -3.93 -10.81 11.38
N PRO A 32 -4.47 -12.03 11.20
CA PRO A 32 -4.13 -12.87 10.07
C PRO A 32 -4.56 -12.21 8.75
N MET A 33 -3.83 -12.52 7.68
CA MET A 33 -4.08 -11.96 6.35
C MET A 33 -3.79 -12.99 5.26
N THR A 34 -4.40 -12.83 4.08
CA THR A 34 -4.15 -13.71 2.92
C THR A 34 -4.02 -12.90 1.63
N PRO A 35 -3.05 -13.21 0.75
CA PRO A 35 -2.91 -12.53 -0.52
C PRO A 35 -4.08 -12.82 -1.45
N GLY A 36 -4.48 -11.80 -2.21
CA GLY A 36 -5.44 -11.94 -3.30
C GLY A 36 -6.56 -10.90 -3.28
N SER A 37 -7.48 -11.09 -4.21
CA SER A 37 -8.65 -10.25 -4.40
C SER A 37 -9.90 -11.09 -4.29
N PHE A 38 -10.70 -10.84 -3.26
CA PHE A 38 -12.00 -11.46 -3.04
C PHE A 38 -13.12 -10.57 -3.59
N TYR A 39 -13.93 -11.07 -4.52
CA TYR A 39 -15.00 -10.31 -5.17
C TYR A 39 -16.08 -11.22 -5.76
N LEU A 40 -17.21 -10.60 -6.15
CA LEU A 40 -18.27 -11.27 -6.91
C LEU A 40 -17.94 -11.21 -8.41
N GLN A 41 -17.58 -12.34 -8.99
CA GLN A 41 -17.36 -12.46 -10.43
C GLN A 41 -18.70 -12.64 -11.13
N LYS A 42 -18.97 -11.80 -12.13
CA LYS A 42 -20.12 -11.93 -13.05
C LYS A 42 -19.61 -12.26 -14.45
N ARG A 43 -20.09 -13.34 -15.08
CA ARG A 43 -19.62 -13.77 -16.41
C ARG A 43 -20.68 -14.46 -17.26
N ARG A 44 -20.45 -14.50 -18.57
CA ARG A 44 -21.17 -15.37 -19.52
C ARG A 44 -20.46 -16.73 -19.61
N CYS A 45 -21.21 -17.80 -19.85
CA CYS A 45 -20.65 -19.15 -19.98
C CYS A 45 -20.32 -19.56 -21.42
N GLY A 46 -20.71 -18.75 -22.42
CA GLY A 46 -20.46 -19.03 -23.85
C GLY A 46 -21.49 -19.94 -24.53
N LYS A 47 -22.41 -20.56 -23.77
CA LYS A 47 -23.49 -21.36 -24.37
C LYS A 47 -24.58 -20.44 -24.95
N PRO A 48 -24.99 -20.62 -26.23
CA PRO A 48 -25.95 -19.73 -26.90
C PRO A 48 -27.32 -19.75 -26.22
N ASN A 49 -27.75 -20.91 -25.71
CA ASN A 49 -29.07 -21.08 -25.09
C ASN A 49 -29.09 -20.77 -23.58
N CYS A 50 -28.03 -20.16 -23.04
CA CYS A 50 -27.99 -19.85 -21.61
C CYS A 50 -28.61 -18.48 -21.32
N ARG A 51 -29.30 -18.38 -20.18
CA ARG A 51 -29.86 -17.13 -19.62
C ARG A 51 -28.85 -15.98 -19.57
N CYS A 52 -27.57 -16.30 -19.39
CA CYS A 52 -26.50 -15.29 -19.36
C CYS A 52 -26.28 -14.59 -20.71
N ALA A 53 -26.67 -15.22 -21.83
CA ALA A 53 -26.65 -14.58 -23.14
C ALA A 53 -27.72 -13.47 -23.24
N GLN A 54 -28.82 -13.61 -22.51
CA GLN A 54 -29.95 -12.67 -22.46
C GLN A 54 -29.83 -11.61 -21.35
N GLY A 55 -28.67 -11.53 -20.67
CA GLY A 55 -28.38 -10.51 -19.66
C GLY A 55 -28.31 -11.02 -18.21
N GLN A 56 -28.75 -12.24 -17.92
CA GLN A 56 -28.69 -12.83 -16.57
C GLN A 56 -27.33 -13.49 -16.31
N LEU A 57 -26.29 -12.68 -16.06
CA LEU A 57 -24.92 -13.16 -15.86
C LEU A 57 -24.83 -14.17 -14.70
N HIS A 58 -23.99 -15.20 -14.89
CA HIS A 58 -23.62 -16.09 -13.79
C HIS A 58 -22.82 -15.31 -12.76
N ALA A 59 -23.16 -15.46 -11.49
CA ALA A 59 -22.48 -14.82 -10.38
C ALA A 59 -21.85 -15.87 -9.45
N ALA A 60 -20.57 -15.73 -9.16
CA ALA A 60 -19.85 -16.57 -8.20
C ALA A 60 -18.91 -15.72 -7.36
N TRP A 61 -18.87 -15.97 -6.04
CA TRP A 61 -17.85 -15.38 -5.19
C TRP A 61 -16.53 -16.09 -5.42
N VAL A 62 -15.48 -15.33 -5.70
CA VAL A 62 -14.16 -15.87 -6.02
C VAL A 62 -13.05 -15.12 -5.28
N ILE A 63 -11.92 -15.79 -5.09
CA ILE A 63 -10.64 -15.18 -4.75
C ILE A 63 -9.65 -15.41 -5.88
N THR A 64 -9.01 -14.33 -6.33
CA THR A 64 -7.93 -14.39 -7.33
C THR A 64 -6.60 -14.06 -6.66
N ARG A 65 -5.58 -14.91 -6.83
CA ARG A 65 -4.24 -14.70 -6.26
C ARG A 65 -3.16 -15.28 -7.16
N SER A 66 -1.93 -14.78 -7.02
CA SER A 66 -0.76 -15.41 -7.62
C SER A 66 -0.49 -16.75 -6.92
N GLN A 67 -0.33 -17.82 -7.70
CA GLN A 67 0.11 -19.13 -7.25
C GLN A 67 1.00 -19.72 -8.36
N ASP A 68 2.21 -20.15 -7.99
CA ASP A 68 3.19 -20.73 -8.91
C ASP A 68 3.53 -19.82 -10.11
N GLY A 69 3.68 -18.51 -9.87
CA GLY A 69 3.97 -17.52 -10.90
C GLY A 69 2.79 -17.14 -11.81
N ALA A 70 1.62 -17.76 -11.63
CA ALA A 70 0.42 -17.50 -12.42
C ALA A 70 -0.74 -16.95 -11.58
N THR A 71 -1.58 -16.13 -12.20
CA THR A 71 -2.82 -15.67 -11.56
C THR A 71 -3.87 -16.78 -11.61
N ARG A 72 -4.29 -17.29 -10.46
CA ARG A 72 -5.33 -18.31 -10.34
C ARG A 72 -6.56 -17.78 -9.62
N THR A 73 -7.73 -18.29 -9.99
CA THR A 73 -9.03 -17.91 -9.43
C THR A 73 -9.71 -19.12 -8.82
N PHE A 74 -10.18 -18.98 -7.57
CA PHE A 74 -10.82 -20.04 -6.80
C PHE A 74 -12.23 -19.62 -6.42
N MET A 75 -13.21 -20.51 -6.56
CA MET A 75 -14.56 -20.27 -6.06
C MET A 75 -14.59 -20.37 -4.53
N VAL A 76 -15.43 -19.55 -3.89
CA VAL A 76 -15.48 -19.44 -2.43
C VAL A 76 -16.84 -19.89 -1.88
N PRO A 77 -16.88 -20.95 -1.05
CA PRO A 77 -18.09 -21.41 -0.35
C PRO A 77 -18.69 -20.32 0.55
N ALA A 78 -20.00 -20.32 0.73
CA ALA A 78 -20.72 -19.29 1.49
C ALA A 78 -20.18 -19.07 2.91
N GLN A 79 -19.89 -20.16 3.62
CA GLN A 79 -19.37 -20.18 4.98
C GLN A 79 -18.00 -19.49 5.14
N GLU A 80 -17.19 -19.43 4.08
CA GLU A 80 -15.84 -18.85 4.14
C GLU A 80 -15.78 -17.38 3.72
N ARG A 81 -16.84 -16.85 3.08
CA ARG A 81 -16.85 -15.52 2.45
C ARG A 81 -16.54 -14.40 3.44
N ALA A 82 -17.12 -14.45 4.64
CA ALA A 82 -16.90 -13.43 5.66
C ALA A 82 -15.43 -13.41 6.13
N ARG A 83 -14.89 -14.59 6.44
CA ARG A 83 -13.49 -14.77 6.85
C ARG A 83 -12.53 -14.32 5.75
N LEU A 84 -12.72 -14.76 4.50
CA LEU A 84 -11.86 -14.36 3.39
C LEU A 84 -11.92 -12.87 3.08
N ARG A 85 -13.09 -12.24 3.23
CA ARG A 85 -13.22 -10.79 3.11
C ARG A 85 -12.33 -10.06 4.12
N GLN A 86 -12.34 -10.50 5.38
CA GLN A 86 -11.49 -9.92 6.43
C GLN A 86 -10.00 -10.15 6.13
N LEU A 87 -9.61 -11.39 5.80
CA LEU A 87 -8.21 -11.74 5.53
C LEU A 87 -7.62 -10.96 4.34
N THR A 88 -8.38 -10.82 3.26
CA THR A 88 -7.94 -10.06 2.07
C THR A 88 -7.94 -8.55 2.31
N TRP A 89 -8.85 -8.04 3.16
CA TRP A 89 -8.85 -6.65 3.59
C TRP A 89 -7.59 -6.33 4.39
N GLU A 90 -7.25 -7.14 5.40
CA GLU A 90 -6.03 -6.94 6.20
C GLU A 90 -4.77 -6.98 5.34
N TYR A 91 -4.69 -7.91 4.37
CA TYR A 91 -3.58 -7.98 3.42
C TYR A 91 -3.42 -6.68 2.64
N ARG A 92 -4.50 -6.19 2.01
CA ARG A 92 -4.48 -4.94 1.24
C ARG A 92 -4.11 -3.74 2.10
N ARG A 93 -4.65 -3.67 3.32
CA ARG A 93 -4.40 -2.61 4.31
C ARG A 93 -2.94 -2.61 4.75
N TYR A 94 -2.36 -3.79 5.00
CA TYR A 94 -0.94 -3.96 5.34
C TYR A 94 -0.02 -3.49 4.21
N HIS A 95 -0.24 -3.97 2.98
CA HIS A 95 0.58 -3.59 1.83
C HIS A 95 0.47 -2.10 1.49
N ARG A 96 -0.73 -1.49 1.62
CA ARG A 96 -0.91 -0.05 1.46
C ARG A 96 -0.13 0.74 2.52
N ALA A 97 -0.18 0.32 3.78
CA ALA A 97 0.59 0.96 4.85
C ALA A 97 2.10 0.85 4.60
N ARG A 98 2.59 -0.32 4.16
CA ARG A 98 4.01 -0.53 3.84
C ARG A 98 4.48 0.37 2.70
N ALA A 99 3.70 0.45 1.61
CA ALA A 99 4.02 1.34 0.48
C ALA A 99 4.03 2.82 0.90
N LEU A 100 3.06 3.22 1.72
CA LEU A 100 2.99 4.58 2.26
C LEU A 100 4.18 4.89 3.17
N LEU A 101 4.60 3.93 4.00
CA LEU A 101 5.77 4.07 4.86
C LEU A 101 7.05 4.27 4.05
N ALA A 102 7.27 3.45 3.01
CA ALA A 102 8.42 3.59 2.12
C ALA A 102 8.47 4.99 1.47
N LYS A 103 7.33 5.46 0.93
CA LYS A 103 7.21 6.82 0.39
C LYS A 103 7.56 7.88 1.44
N ARG A 104 7.10 7.70 2.68
CA ARG A 104 7.34 8.67 3.76
C ARG A 104 8.82 8.71 4.17
N TYR A 105 9.49 7.57 4.26
CA TYR A 105 10.94 7.55 4.51
C TYR A 105 11.74 8.24 3.41
N GLY A 106 11.36 8.08 2.15
CA GLY A 106 11.96 8.86 1.06
C GLY A 106 11.85 10.39 1.27
N GLN A 107 10.71 10.87 1.76
CA GLN A 107 10.53 12.29 2.09
C GLN A 107 11.38 12.75 3.28
N ILE A 108 11.50 11.89 4.31
CA ILE A 108 12.33 12.17 5.49
C ILE A 108 13.80 12.34 5.06
N LEU A 109 14.30 11.42 4.24
CA LEU A 109 15.68 11.48 3.71
C LEU A 109 15.88 12.75 2.89
N ALA A 110 14.98 13.07 1.96
CA ALA A 110 15.08 14.29 1.16
C ALA A 110 15.09 15.58 2.00
N LEU A 111 14.30 15.65 3.08
CA LEU A 111 14.32 16.78 4.00
C LEU A 111 15.62 16.86 4.82
N ALA A 112 16.17 15.71 5.21
CA ALA A 112 17.45 15.62 5.90
C ALA A 112 18.60 16.10 4.99
N ASP A 113 18.60 15.68 3.72
CA ASP A 113 19.59 16.09 2.72
C ASP A 113 19.52 17.61 2.46
N GLN A 114 18.32 18.17 2.32
CA GLN A 114 18.14 19.61 2.18
C GLN A 114 18.66 20.37 3.41
N LEU A 115 18.40 19.84 4.62
CA LEU A 115 18.90 20.44 5.84
C LEU A 115 20.43 20.39 5.91
N ALA A 116 21.04 19.29 5.47
CA ALA A 116 22.49 19.13 5.40
C ALA A 116 23.11 20.10 4.38
N GLN A 117 22.60 20.14 3.15
CA GLN A 117 23.07 21.04 2.08
C GLN A 117 23.05 22.51 2.52
N ARG A 118 22.00 22.97 3.22
CA ARG A 118 21.93 24.35 3.72
C ARG A 118 22.88 24.64 4.88
N ARG A 119 23.47 23.62 5.50
CA ARG A 119 24.45 23.75 6.59
C ARG A 119 25.87 23.47 6.12
N MET A 120 26.05 22.99 4.88
CA MET A 120 27.36 22.71 4.32
C MET A 120 28.16 24.00 4.20
N VAL A 121 29.37 23.98 4.74
CA VAL A 121 30.37 25.03 4.59
C VAL A 121 31.57 24.37 3.89
N PRO A 122 32.08 24.93 2.78
CA PRO A 122 33.23 24.35 2.09
C PRO A 122 34.47 24.39 2.99
N TRP A 123 35.26 23.31 2.99
CA TRP A 123 36.58 23.24 3.62
C TRP A 123 37.56 22.48 2.70
N PRO A 124 38.75 23.03 2.39
CA PRO A 124 39.24 24.34 2.82
C PRO A 124 38.48 25.49 2.13
N THR A 125 38.30 26.61 2.84
CA THR A 125 37.49 27.76 2.39
C THR A 125 38.09 28.54 1.21
N LYS A 126 39.36 28.28 0.87
CA LYS A 126 40.08 28.64 -0.37
C LYS A 126 41.23 27.63 -0.60
N PRO A 127 41.55 27.24 -1.84
CA PRO A 127 42.86 26.65 -2.13
C PRO A 127 43.96 27.73 -2.04
N ARG A 128 45.14 27.31 -1.59
CA ARG A 128 46.36 28.13 -1.59
C ARG A 128 46.86 28.32 -3.01
#